data_AF-A0A349HJ35-F1
#
_entry.id   AF-A0A349HJ35-F1
#
_cell.length_a   1.000
_cell.length_b   1.000
_cell.length_c   1.000
_cell.angle_alpha   90.00
_cell.angle_beta   90.00
_cell.angle_gamma   90.00
#
_symmetry.space_group_name_H-M   'P 1'
#
loop_
_entity.id
_entity.type
_entity.pdbx_description
1 polymer ?
#
loop_
_entity_poly.entity_id
_entity_poly.type
_entity_poly.pdbx_seq_one_letter_code
_entity_poly.pdbx_strand_id
1 'polypeptide(L)'
;EAARAGEAGRGFAVVADEVRKLAEKTMDATKEVGDFISAIQSGTRENIDGMTKAAAEVVASTESANKAGDALKGIVEIVEETAGQVRSIATASEEQSAASEQINRGIEEVNLIANDNAQAMRESSTAVEELMHLGEQLSELIEELRRA
;
A
#
# COMPACT_ATOMS: atom_id res chain seq x y z
N GLU A 1 20.77 57.74 69.58
CA GLU A 1 21.15 59.11 70.02
C GLU A 1 19.96 60.01 70.38
N ALA A 2 18.77 59.88 69.78
CA ALA A 2 17.58 60.69 70.15
C ALA A 2 17.11 60.54 71.60
N ALA A 3 17.23 59.34 72.20
CA ALA A 3 16.86 59.09 73.60
C ALA A 3 17.73 59.85 74.63
N ARG A 4 18.90 60.37 74.22
CA ARG A 4 19.80 61.16 75.09
C ARG A 4 19.44 62.65 75.16
N ALA A 5 18.48 63.15 74.37
CA ALA A 5 18.18 64.58 74.20
C ALA A 5 16.95 65.11 75.00
N GLY A 6 16.39 64.34 75.94
CA GLY A 6 15.26 64.78 76.78
C GLY A 6 13.97 65.09 75.98
N GLU A 7 13.18 66.09 76.41
CA GLU A 7 11.90 66.45 75.74
C GLU A 7 12.07 66.86 74.27
N ALA A 8 13.18 67.49 73.89
CA ALA A 8 13.46 67.86 72.50
C ALA A 8 13.74 66.64 71.59
N GLY A 9 14.14 65.50 72.16
CA GLY A 9 14.44 64.25 71.45
C GLY A 9 13.24 63.34 71.19
N ARG A 10 12.08 63.60 71.82
CA ARG A 10 10.88 62.76 71.69
C ARG A 10 10.34 62.70 70.26
N GLY A 11 10.30 63.84 69.56
CA GLY A 11 9.89 63.89 68.16
C GLY A 11 10.84 63.12 67.24
N PHE A 12 12.14 63.24 67.45
CA PHE A 12 13.16 62.50 66.68
C PHE A 12 13.14 60.99 66.98
N ALA A 13 12.85 60.58 68.21
CA ALA A 13 12.72 59.17 68.57
C ALA A 13 11.52 58.50 67.88
N VAL A 14 10.38 59.19 67.79
CA VAL A 14 9.19 58.68 67.08
C VAL A 14 9.45 58.57 65.58
N VAL A 15 10.09 59.56 64.97
CA VAL A 15 10.47 59.51 63.55
C VAL A 15 11.47 58.38 63.28
N ALA A 16 12.44 58.16 64.17
CA ALA A 16 13.41 57.08 64.02
C ALA A 16 12.75 55.69 64.12
N ASP A 17 11.79 55.49 65.02
CA ASP A 17 11.04 54.23 65.11
C ASP A 17 10.13 54.00 63.89
N GLU A 18 9.55 55.06 63.32
CA GLU A 18 8.74 54.96 62.10
C GLU A 18 9.60 54.65 60.87
N VAL A 19 10.78 55.25 60.76
CA VAL A 19 11.77 54.93 59.72
C VAL A 19 12.25 53.48 59.88
N ARG A 20 12.49 52.99 61.11
CA ARG A 20 12.86 51.58 61.35
C ARG A 20 11.76 50.63 60.92
N LYS A 21 10.51 50.88 61.30
CA LYS A 21 9.36 50.06 60.89
C LYS A 21 9.13 50.08 59.38
N LEU A 22 9.32 51.23 58.74
CA LEU A 22 9.23 51.33 57.28
C LEU A 22 10.36 50.55 56.61
N ALA A 23 11.59 50.63 57.11
CA ALA A 23 12.72 49.86 56.62
C ALA A 23 12.51 48.35 56.80
N GLU A 24 11.99 47.90 57.95
CA GLU A 24 11.61 46.50 58.19
C GLU A 24 10.56 46.02 57.16
N LYS A 25 9.47 46.78 56.96
CA LYS A 25 8.47 46.47 55.93
C LYS A 25 9.04 46.45 54.52
N THR A 26 9.94 47.37 54.18
CA THR A 26 10.59 47.41 52.87
C THR A 26 11.52 46.21 52.69
N MET A 27 12.25 45.79 53.72
CA MET A 27 13.09 44.59 53.67
C MET A 27 12.26 43.33 53.47
N ASP A 28 11.15 43.19 54.20
CA ASP A 28 10.24 42.04 54.05
C ASP A 28 9.62 41.97 52.65
N ALA A 29 9.11 43.11 52.15
CA ALA A 29 8.57 43.20 50.79
C ALA A 29 9.64 42.90 49.73
N THR A 30 10.89 43.35 49.92
CA THR A 30 12.00 43.05 49.00
C THR A 30 12.34 41.56 48.99
N LYS A 31 12.29 40.91 50.16
CA LYS A 31 12.49 39.46 50.27
C LYS A 31 11.38 38.69 49.54
N GLU A 32 10.13 39.07 49.74
CA GLU A 32 8.98 38.46 49.07
C GLU A 32 9.09 38.59 47.54
N VAL A 33 9.49 39.76 47.04
CA VAL A 33 9.81 39.97 45.60
C VAL A 33 10.94 39.04 45.14
N GLY A 34 11.98 38.85 45.94
CA GLY A 34 13.07 37.91 45.64
C GLY A 34 12.61 36.46 45.52
N ASP A 35 11.71 36.04 46.40
CA ASP A 35 11.11 34.71 46.38
C ASP A 35 10.23 34.52 45.13
N PHE A 36 9.41 35.53 44.77
CA PHE A 36 8.63 35.51 43.52
C PHE A 36 9.51 35.44 42.27
N ILE A 37 10.58 36.22 42.21
CA ILE A 37 11.53 36.18 41.09
C ILE A 37 12.16 34.79 40.98
N SER A 38 12.56 34.19 42.09
CA SER A 38 13.14 32.85 42.11
C SER A 38 12.16 31.80 41.62
N ALA A 39 10.89 31.88 42.03
CA ALA A 39 9.83 30.99 41.55
C ALA A 39 9.57 31.16 40.04
N ILE A 40 9.48 32.40 39.54
CA ILE A 40 9.31 32.70 38.11
C ILE A 40 10.49 32.16 37.30
N GLN A 41 11.74 32.35 37.77
CA GLN A 41 12.93 31.83 37.11
C GLN A 41 12.92 30.30 37.06
N SER A 42 12.50 29.64 38.15
CA SER A 42 12.36 28.18 38.18
C SER A 42 11.32 27.68 37.18
N GLY A 43 10.11 28.25 37.19
CA GLY A 43 9.05 27.87 36.24
C GLY A 43 9.43 28.17 34.78
N THR A 44 10.18 29.24 34.54
CA THR A 44 10.71 29.54 33.19
C THR A 44 11.70 28.47 32.72
N ARG A 45 12.60 28.00 33.59
CA ARG A 45 13.54 26.91 33.25
C ARG A 45 12.82 25.60 32.95
N GLU A 46 11.80 25.26 33.74
CA GLU A 46 10.98 24.06 33.51
C GLU A 46 10.23 24.14 32.17
N ASN A 47 9.64 25.30 31.85
CA ASN A 47 9.00 25.51 30.55
C ASN A 47 9.98 25.38 29.38
N ILE A 48 11.22 25.86 29.53
CA ILE A 48 12.26 25.72 28.49
C ILE A 48 12.63 24.24 28.30
N ASP A 49 12.77 23.46 29.37
CA ASP A 49 13.02 22.01 29.28
C ASP A 49 11.84 21.29 28.60
N GLY A 50 10.60 21.62 28.97
CA GLY A 50 9.39 21.11 28.34
C GLY A 50 9.32 21.43 26.85
N MET A 51 9.63 22.67 26.46
CA MET A 51 9.71 23.08 25.05
C MET A 51 10.81 22.33 24.29
N THR A 52 11.95 22.07 24.91
CA THR A 52 13.06 21.33 24.28
C THR A 52 12.65 19.88 24.00
N LYS A 53 11.96 19.24 24.95
CA LYS A 53 11.40 17.88 24.76
C LYS A 53 10.33 17.86 23.67
N ALA A 54 9.40 18.82 23.70
CA ALA A 54 8.36 18.93 22.68
C ALA A 54 8.95 19.11 21.28
N ALA A 55 10.01 19.92 21.13
CA ALA A 55 10.71 20.08 19.86
C ALA A 55 11.33 18.76 19.38
N ALA A 56 11.94 17.97 20.27
CA ALA A 56 12.48 16.66 19.93
C ALA A 56 11.39 15.67 19.46
N GLU A 57 10.24 15.64 20.14
CA GLU A 57 9.10 14.80 19.75
C GLU A 57 8.52 15.21 18.39
N VAL A 58 8.44 16.51 18.09
CA VAL A 58 8.02 17.01 16.78
C VAL A 58 8.96 16.53 15.67
N VAL A 59 10.27 16.55 15.91
CA VAL A 59 11.27 16.03 14.95
C VAL A 59 11.06 14.53 14.72
N ALA A 60 10.91 13.74 15.77
CA ALA A 60 10.69 12.29 15.66
C ALA A 60 9.37 11.94 14.95
N SER A 61 8.31 12.69 15.24
CA SER A 61 7.01 12.56 14.58
C SER A 61 7.09 12.89 13.09
N THR A 62 7.82 13.96 12.74
CA THR A 62 8.06 14.36 11.34
C THR A 62 8.84 13.28 10.58
N GLU A 63 9.87 12.71 11.19
CA GLU A 63 10.64 11.60 10.58
C GLU A 63 9.77 10.37 10.35
N SER A 64 8.91 10.02 11.31
CA SER A 64 7.98 8.90 11.19
C SER A 64 6.94 9.13 10.09
N ALA A 65 6.41 10.36 9.98
CA ALA A 65 5.49 10.73 8.91
C ALA A 65 6.15 10.63 7.52
N ASN A 66 7.42 11.04 7.39
CA ASN A 66 8.17 10.89 6.15
C ASN A 66 8.36 9.42 5.77
N LYS A 67 8.75 8.56 6.72
CA LYS A 67 8.87 7.11 6.50
C LYS A 67 7.55 6.47 6.06
N ALA A 68 6.44 6.87 6.67
CA ALA A 68 5.11 6.43 6.26
C ALA A 68 4.78 6.90 4.83
N GLY A 69 5.13 8.14 4.49
CA GLY A 69 4.97 8.68 3.15
C GLY A 69 5.74 7.89 2.09
N ASP A 70 6.99 7.50 2.37
CA ASP A 70 7.80 6.70 1.44
C ASP A 70 7.29 5.26 1.31
N ALA A 71 6.81 4.65 2.40
CA ALA A 71 6.16 3.34 2.33
C ALA A 71 4.88 3.39 1.46
N LEU A 72 4.08 4.45 1.58
CA LEU A 72 2.89 4.64 0.74
C LEU A 72 3.24 4.83 -0.74
N LYS A 73 4.34 5.54 -1.07
CA LYS A 73 4.82 5.63 -2.45
C LYS A 73 5.19 4.24 -3.01
N GLY A 74 5.89 3.43 -2.24
CA GLY A 74 6.21 2.05 -2.64
C GLY A 74 4.97 1.19 -2.88
N ILE A 75 3.91 1.38 -2.06
CA ILE A 75 2.62 0.70 -2.30
C ILE A 75 2.00 1.15 -3.63
N VAL A 76 2.04 2.45 -3.96
CA VAL A 76 1.51 2.96 -5.23
C VAL A 76 2.26 2.36 -6.42
N GLU A 77 3.59 2.28 -6.38
CA GLU A 77 4.40 1.67 -7.44
C GLU A 77 4.02 0.19 -7.68
N ILE A 78 3.85 -0.59 -6.60
CA ILE A 78 3.43 -2.00 -6.70
C ILE A 78 2.02 -2.12 -7.30
N VAL A 79 1.11 -1.23 -6.95
CA VAL A 79 -0.25 -1.22 -7.49
C VAL A 79 -0.24 -0.91 -8.99
N GLU A 80 0.59 0.05 -9.43
CA GLU A 80 0.75 0.37 -10.85
C GLU A 80 1.34 -0.79 -11.65
N GLU A 81 2.35 -1.47 -11.11
CA GLU A 81 2.93 -2.69 -11.72
C GLU A 81 1.86 -3.79 -11.84
N THR A 82 1.12 -4.04 -10.76
CA THR A 82 0.05 -5.05 -10.72
C THR A 82 -1.03 -4.73 -11.76
N ALA A 83 -1.43 -3.46 -11.89
CA ALA A 83 -2.38 -3.04 -12.92
C ALA A 83 -1.82 -3.24 -14.35
N GLY A 84 -0.50 -3.06 -14.54
CA GLY A 84 0.20 -3.44 -15.75
C GLY A 84 0.06 -4.93 -16.07
N GLN A 85 0.36 -5.79 -15.10
CA GLN A 85 0.25 -7.25 -15.25
C GLN A 85 -1.17 -7.71 -15.57
N VAL A 86 -2.19 -7.13 -14.91
CA VAL A 86 -3.61 -7.44 -15.19
C VAL A 86 -3.97 -7.11 -16.64
N ARG A 87 -3.46 -5.99 -17.19
CA ARG A 87 -3.66 -5.66 -18.61
C ARG A 87 -3.01 -6.68 -19.54
N SER A 88 -1.78 -7.12 -19.24
CA SER A 88 -1.12 -8.17 -20.02
C SER A 88 -1.88 -9.50 -19.97
N ILE A 89 -2.42 -9.88 -18.81
CA ILE A 89 -3.26 -11.07 -18.66
C ILE A 89 -4.53 -10.94 -19.51
N ALA A 90 -5.17 -9.76 -19.52
CA ALA A 90 -6.36 -9.52 -20.35
C ALA A 90 -6.06 -9.69 -21.84
N THR A 91 -4.97 -9.09 -22.34
CA THR A 91 -4.53 -9.27 -23.72
C THR A 91 -4.21 -10.73 -24.05
N ALA A 92 -3.47 -11.42 -23.19
CA ALA A 92 -3.18 -12.85 -23.39
C ALA A 92 -4.47 -13.70 -23.39
N SER A 93 -5.47 -13.32 -22.60
CA SER A 93 -6.78 -14.00 -22.56
C SER A 93 -7.57 -13.80 -23.86
N GLU A 94 -7.52 -12.61 -24.45
CA GLU A 94 -8.10 -12.32 -25.76
C GLU A 94 -7.44 -13.15 -26.86
N GLU A 95 -6.10 -13.20 -26.88
CA GLU A 95 -5.33 -14.04 -27.82
C GLU A 95 -5.67 -15.53 -27.66
N GLN A 96 -5.77 -16.01 -26.42
CA GLN A 96 -6.14 -17.39 -26.12
C GLN A 96 -7.57 -17.73 -26.58
N SER A 97 -8.50 -16.78 -26.45
CA SER A 97 -9.87 -16.95 -26.96
C SER A 97 -9.87 -17.09 -28.48
N ALA A 98 -9.14 -16.21 -29.18
CA ALA A 98 -9.01 -16.28 -30.64
C ALA A 98 -8.37 -17.58 -31.11
N ALA A 99 -7.30 -18.03 -30.44
CA ALA A 99 -6.66 -19.32 -30.71
C ALA A 99 -7.63 -20.50 -30.48
N SER A 100 -8.46 -20.43 -29.43
CA SER A 100 -9.47 -21.47 -29.14
C SER A 100 -10.54 -21.55 -30.23
N GLU A 101 -11.00 -20.40 -30.76
CA GLU A 101 -11.91 -20.38 -31.91
C GLU A 101 -11.28 -20.96 -33.18
N GLN A 102 -9.99 -20.74 -33.40
CA GLN A 102 -9.26 -21.36 -34.51
C GLN A 102 -9.17 -22.88 -34.35
N ILE A 103 -8.87 -23.35 -33.13
CA ILE A 103 -8.84 -24.79 -32.82
C ILE A 103 -10.22 -25.41 -33.08
N ASN A 104 -11.30 -24.77 -32.63
CA ASN A 104 -12.65 -25.30 -32.83
C ASN A 104 -13.00 -25.44 -34.33
N ARG A 105 -12.65 -24.43 -35.15
CA ARG A 105 -12.80 -24.52 -36.60
C ARG A 105 -11.97 -25.65 -37.22
N GLY A 106 -10.74 -25.85 -36.76
CA GLY A 106 -9.91 -26.97 -37.20
C GLY A 106 -10.53 -28.33 -36.84
N ILE A 107 -11.16 -28.45 -35.68
CA ILE A 107 -11.86 -29.68 -35.27
C ILE A 107 -13.09 -29.93 -36.17
N GLU A 108 -13.84 -28.89 -36.54
CA GLU A 108 -14.96 -29.02 -37.49
C GLU A 108 -14.48 -29.50 -38.86
N GLU A 109 -13.38 -28.95 -39.37
CA GLU A 109 -12.78 -29.37 -40.65
C GLU A 109 -12.30 -30.83 -40.61
N VAL A 110 -11.63 -31.24 -39.53
CA VAL A 110 -11.20 -32.64 -39.33
C VAL A 110 -12.40 -33.59 -39.31
N ASN A 111 -13.52 -33.20 -38.67
CA ASN A 111 -14.73 -34.01 -38.67
C ASN A 111 -15.35 -34.17 -40.06
N LEU A 112 -15.36 -33.09 -40.86
CA LEU A 112 -15.83 -33.15 -42.25
C LEU A 112 -14.99 -34.11 -43.08
N ILE A 113 -13.66 -33.96 -43.04
CA ILE A 113 -12.72 -34.84 -43.76
C ILE A 113 -12.87 -36.29 -43.31
N ALA A 114 -13.05 -36.55 -42.01
CA ALA A 114 -13.26 -37.89 -41.49
C ALA A 114 -14.55 -38.54 -42.03
N ASN A 115 -15.62 -37.76 -42.19
CA ASN A 115 -16.88 -38.25 -42.74
C ASN A 115 -16.76 -38.53 -44.26
N ASP A 116 -16.14 -37.62 -45.01
CA ASP A 116 -15.88 -37.81 -46.44
C ASP A 116 -15.01 -39.06 -46.68
N ASN A 117 -13.96 -39.26 -45.87
CA ASN A 117 -13.12 -40.44 -45.95
C ASN A 117 -13.88 -41.73 -45.62
N ALA A 118 -14.78 -41.70 -44.63
CA ALA A 118 -15.65 -42.83 -44.32
C ALA A 118 -16.63 -43.14 -45.47
N GLN A 119 -17.12 -42.12 -46.18
CA GLN A 119 -17.95 -42.30 -47.36
C GLN A 119 -17.15 -42.90 -48.53
N ALA A 120 -15.99 -42.35 -48.86
CA ALA A 120 -15.12 -42.88 -49.92
C ALA A 120 -14.71 -44.33 -49.65
N MET A 121 -14.51 -44.71 -48.38
CA MET A 121 -14.23 -46.10 -47.99
C MET A 121 -15.43 -47.02 -48.24
N ARG A 122 -16.66 -46.57 -47.98
CA ARG A 122 -17.88 -47.33 -48.30
C ARG A 122 -18.00 -47.55 -49.81
N GLU A 123 -17.82 -46.49 -50.60
CA GLU A 123 -17.86 -46.58 -52.07
C GLU A 123 -16.76 -47.52 -52.60
N SER A 124 -15.55 -47.45 -52.03
CA SER A 124 -14.46 -48.35 -52.37
C SER A 124 -14.78 -49.81 -52.03
N SER A 125 -15.41 -50.08 -50.88
CA SER A 125 -15.84 -51.43 -50.50
C SER A 125 -16.87 -51.99 -51.49
N THR A 126 -17.86 -51.19 -51.90
CA THR A 126 -18.85 -51.60 -52.91
C THR A 126 -18.19 -51.89 -54.26
N ALA A 127 -17.28 -51.04 -54.72
CA ALA A 127 -16.55 -51.27 -55.97
C ALA A 127 -15.72 -52.58 -55.92
N VAL A 128 -15.11 -52.89 -54.77
CA VAL A 128 -14.39 -54.16 -54.59
C VAL A 128 -15.33 -55.36 -54.64
N GLU A 129 -16.53 -55.27 -54.04
CA GLU A 129 -17.56 -56.32 -54.13
C GLU A 129 -18.02 -56.55 -55.57
N GLU A 130 -18.25 -55.50 -56.34
CA GLU A 130 -18.61 -55.59 -57.77
C GLU A 130 -17.49 -56.24 -58.61
N LEU A 131 -16.22 -55.88 -58.34
CA LEU A 131 -15.06 -56.49 -59.01
C LEU A 131 -14.94 -57.98 -58.69
N MET A 132 -15.20 -58.39 -57.44
CA MET A 132 -15.23 -59.81 -57.08
C MET A 132 -16.32 -60.56 -57.85
N HIS A 133 -17.53 -59.99 -57.92
CA HIS A 133 -18.64 -60.60 -58.66
C HIS A 133 -18.32 -60.73 -60.15
N LEU A 134 -17.77 -59.69 -60.78
CA LEU A 134 -17.33 -59.75 -62.18
C LEU A 134 -16.24 -60.81 -62.40
N GLY A 135 -15.30 -60.95 -61.45
CA GLY A 135 -14.26 -61.97 -61.47
C GLY A 135 -14.82 -63.40 -61.42
N GLU A 136 -15.86 -63.63 -60.62
CA GLU A 136 -16.58 -64.92 -60.58
C GLU A 136 -17.28 -65.21 -61.91
N GLN A 137 -18.04 -64.25 -62.45
CA GLN A 137 -18.73 -64.38 -63.73
C GLN A 137 -17.75 -64.69 -64.89
N LEU A 138 -16.59 -64.03 -64.88
CA LEU A 138 -15.57 -64.23 -65.91
C LEU A 138 -14.92 -65.62 -65.80
N SER A 139 -14.73 -66.13 -64.58
CA SER A 139 -14.26 -67.51 -64.36
C SER A 139 -15.27 -68.55 -64.82
N GLU A 140 -16.56 -68.33 -64.55
CA GLU A 140 -17.65 -69.22 -64.99
C GLU A 140 -17.71 -69.30 -66.52
N LEU A 141 -17.64 -68.16 -67.21
CA LEU A 141 -17.62 -68.09 -68.67
C LEU A 141 -16.41 -68.83 -69.28
N ILE A 142 -15.23 -68.71 -68.67
CA ILE A 142 -14.03 -69.43 -69.12
C ILE A 142 -14.21 -70.94 -68.97
N GLU A 143 -14.81 -71.41 -67.87
CA GLU A 143 -15.10 -72.83 -67.67
C GLU A 143 -16.15 -73.36 -68.66
N GLU A 144 -17.17 -72.57 -68.99
CA GLU A 144 -18.16 -72.93 -70.01
C GLU A 144 -17.51 -73.06 -71.40
N LEU A 145 -16.67 -72.10 -71.80
CA LEU A 145 -15.93 -72.13 -73.06
C LEU A 145 -14.93 -73.30 -73.15
N ARG A 146 -14.37 -73.75 -72.02
CA ARG A 146 -13.49 -74.93 -71.98
C ARG A 146 -14.23 -76.26 -72.16
N ARG A 147 -15.54 -76.28 -71.87
CA ARG A 147 -16.39 -77.47 -71.98
C ARG A 147 -17.08 -77.59 -73.34
N ALA A 148 -17.19 -76.48 -74.08
CA ALA A 148 -17.65 -76.42 -75.47
C ALA A 148 -16.56 -76.89 -76.45
#